data_AF-A0A0X8HS62-F1
#
_entry.id   AF-A0A0X8HS62-F1
#
_cell.length_a   1.000
_cell.length_b   1.000
_cell.length_c   1.000
_cell.angle_alpha   90.00
_cell.angle_beta   90.00
_cell.angle_gamma   90.00
#
_symmetry.space_group_name_H-M   'P 1'
#
loop_
_entity.id
_entity.type
_entity.pdbx_description
1 polymer ?
#
loop_
_entity_poly.entity_id
_entity_poly.type
_entity_poly.pdbx_seq_one_letter_code
_entity_poly.pdbx_strand_id
1 'polypeptide(L)'
;MFKPVLARPFVARSFSTTIKAAQDSRPLFDSSLFKAISNKAANPTAISNENSSSAPGGKVDLLSMLSPRDDALGSKLTGPMAGRTVAVFNGNTMRAFQRLNSIIRSNEIAEEKRQQRFYLKPGKAKEQQRSQKHRKEFMKGFKSLIEVVKDAKRKGY
;
A
#
# COMPACT_ATOMS: atom_id res chain seq x y z
N MET A 1 5.72 -52.19 24.00
CA MET A 1 4.26 -52.04 23.77
C MET A 1 4.07 -50.86 22.81
N PHE A 2 3.93 -51.10 21.50
CA PHE A 2 3.75 -50.05 20.49
C PHE A 2 2.26 -49.82 20.24
N LYS A 3 1.80 -48.56 20.34
CA LYS A 3 0.41 -48.18 20.00
C LYS A 3 0.33 -47.83 18.50
N PRO A 4 -0.62 -48.39 17.74
CA PRO A 4 -0.81 -48.04 16.34
C PRO A 4 -1.45 -46.65 16.22
N VAL A 5 -0.91 -45.84 15.29
CA VAL A 5 -1.45 -44.53 14.92
C VAL A 5 -2.61 -44.74 13.95
N LEU A 6 -3.82 -44.30 14.33
CA LEU A 6 -5.00 -44.37 13.47
C LEU A 6 -4.86 -43.41 12.28
N ALA A 7 -5.07 -43.94 11.08
CA ALA A 7 -5.08 -43.17 9.83
C ALA A 7 -6.26 -42.17 9.80
N ARG A 8 -5.99 -40.92 9.42
CA ARG A 8 -7.02 -39.89 9.28
C ARG A 8 -7.79 -40.08 7.96
N PRO A 9 -9.13 -39.93 7.95
CA PRO A 9 -9.91 -40.09 6.73
C PRO A 9 -9.62 -38.96 5.73
N PHE A 10 -9.47 -39.35 4.47
CA PHE A 10 -9.33 -38.45 3.33
C PHE A 10 -10.68 -37.78 3.04
N VAL A 11 -10.82 -36.51 3.38
CA VAL A 11 -12.01 -35.71 3.05
C VAL A 11 -11.81 -35.10 1.67
N ALA A 12 -12.37 -35.74 0.64
CA ALA A 12 -12.46 -35.15 -0.69
C ALA A 12 -13.43 -33.95 -0.63
N ARG A 13 -12.92 -32.75 -0.89
CA ARG A 13 -13.75 -31.54 -1.06
C ARG A 13 -14.25 -31.49 -2.49
N SER A 14 -15.55 -31.67 -2.69
CA SER A 14 -16.22 -31.50 -3.97
C SER A 14 -16.23 -30.01 -4.32
N PHE A 15 -15.52 -29.60 -5.36
CA PHE A 15 -15.65 -28.25 -5.90
C PHE A 15 -16.82 -28.23 -6.87
N SER A 16 -17.79 -27.35 -6.62
CA SER A 16 -18.90 -27.12 -7.54
C SER A 16 -18.40 -26.28 -8.73
N THR A 17 -18.62 -26.77 -9.95
CA THR A 17 -18.23 -26.10 -11.21
C THR A 17 -19.39 -25.34 -11.86
N THR A 18 -20.49 -25.08 -11.15
CA THR A 18 -21.62 -24.34 -11.73
C THR A 18 -21.30 -22.84 -11.83
N ILE A 19 -21.08 -22.37 -13.06
CA ILE A 19 -20.99 -20.95 -13.39
C ILE A 19 -22.38 -20.35 -13.22
N LYS A 20 -22.62 -19.63 -12.13
CA LYS A 20 -23.82 -18.79 -11.99
C LYS A 20 -23.60 -17.53 -12.82
N ALA A 21 -24.16 -17.48 -14.02
CA ALA A 21 -24.27 -16.25 -14.78
C ALA A 21 -25.29 -15.34 -14.06
N ALA A 22 -24.79 -14.30 -13.39
CA ALA A 22 -25.64 -13.27 -12.80
C ALA A 22 -26.34 -12.51 -13.94
N GLN A 23 -27.63 -12.78 -14.12
CA GLN A 23 -28.52 -11.97 -14.96
C GLN A 23 -28.98 -10.75 -14.16
N ASP A 24 -28.04 -9.88 -13.77
CA ASP A 24 -28.35 -8.61 -13.16
C ASP A 24 -28.11 -7.52 -14.19
N SER A 25 -29.18 -6.84 -14.61
CA SER A 25 -29.21 -5.70 -15.55
C SER A 25 -28.55 -4.43 -14.99
N ARG A 26 -27.63 -4.58 -14.03
CA ARG A 26 -26.89 -3.49 -13.42
C ARG A 26 -25.44 -3.57 -13.90
N PRO A 27 -24.89 -2.51 -14.51
CA PRO A 27 -23.47 -2.50 -14.86
C PRO A 27 -22.66 -2.68 -13.57
N LEU A 28 -21.65 -3.57 -13.63
CA LEU A 28 -20.70 -3.83 -12.53
C LEU A 28 -19.97 -2.55 -12.08
N PHE A 29 -20.00 -1.50 -12.90
CA PHE A 29 -19.37 -0.21 -12.67
C PHE A 29 -20.37 0.92 -12.91
N ASP A 30 -20.69 1.67 -11.85
CA ASP A 30 -21.57 2.84 -11.90
C ASP A 30 -20.74 4.13 -11.98
N SER A 31 -20.72 4.74 -13.15
CA SER A 31 -19.95 5.96 -13.44
C SER A 31 -20.54 7.22 -12.77
N SER A 32 -21.78 7.16 -12.27
CA SER A 32 -22.39 8.28 -11.54
C SER A 32 -21.77 8.52 -10.16
N LEU A 33 -21.13 7.49 -9.58
CA LEU A 33 -20.44 7.57 -8.29
C LEU A 33 -19.22 8.51 -8.31
N PHE A 34 -18.63 8.75 -9.48
CA PHE A 34 -17.50 9.67 -9.64
C PHE A 34 -17.92 11.14 -9.77
N LYS A 35 -19.17 11.44 -10.14
CA LYS A 35 -19.68 12.82 -10.20
C LYS A 35 -19.87 13.44 -8.81
N ALA A 36 -20.12 12.62 -7.79
CA ALA A 36 -20.32 13.08 -6.41
C ALA A 36 -19.06 13.70 -5.78
N ILE A 37 -17.87 13.35 -6.25
CA ILE A 37 -16.60 13.90 -5.73
C ILE A 37 -16.30 15.28 -6.35
N SER A 38 -16.75 15.53 -7.58
CA SER A 38 -16.50 16.80 -8.28
C SER A 38 -17.22 18.00 -7.65
N ASN A 39 -18.33 17.78 -6.95
CA ASN A 39 -19.14 18.86 -6.40
C ASN A 39 -18.88 19.13 -4.90
N LYS A 40 -18.01 18.35 -4.26
CA LYS A 40 -17.67 18.51 -2.83
C LYS A 40 -16.51 19.49 -2.59
N ALA A 41 -16.43 20.53 -3.43
CA ALA A 41 -15.53 21.68 -3.26
C ALA A 41 -16.19 23.00 -3.69
N ALA A 42 -17.53 23.08 -3.70
CA ALA A 42 -18.24 24.33 -3.96
C ALA A 42 -19.22 24.62 -2.82
N ASN A 43 -18.88 25.61 -1.99
CA ASN A 43 -19.86 26.30 -1.16
C ASN A 43 -20.93 26.92 -2.08
N PRO A 44 -22.24 26.82 -1.75
CA PRO A 44 -23.29 27.37 -2.57
C PRO A 44 -23.49 28.84 -2.23
N THR A 45 -23.03 29.73 -3.10
CA THR A 45 -23.60 31.07 -3.23
C THR A 45 -24.00 31.26 -4.68
N ALA A 46 -25.31 31.29 -4.88
CA ALA A 46 -25.93 31.58 -6.14
C ALA A 46 -25.58 33.00 -6.58
N ILE A 47 -24.99 33.13 -7.77
CA ILE A 47 -25.31 34.20 -8.71
C ILE A 47 -25.33 33.57 -10.09
N SER A 48 -26.53 33.37 -10.62
CA SER A 48 -26.78 33.20 -12.04
C SER A 48 -26.35 34.48 -12.76
N ASN A 49 -25.33 34.39 -13.60
CA ASN A 49 -25.15 35.35 -14.67
C ASN A 49 -24.85 34.58 -15.94
N GLU A 50 -25.91 34.40 -16.73
CA GLU A 50 -25.79 34.08 -18.13
C GLU A 50 -25.09 35.26 -18.81
N ASN A 51 -23.94 35.01 -19.40
CA ASN A 51 -23.49 35.77 -20.55
C ASN A 51 -22.63 34.87 -21.42
N SER A 52 -23.26 34.42 -22.49
CA SER A 52 -22.66 33.85 -23.67
C SER A 52 -21.78 34.88 -24.36
N SER A 53 -20.47 34.65 -24.35
CA SER A 53 -19.57 35.21 -25.37
C SER A 53 -18.61 34.11 -25.81
N SER A 54 -18.93 33.57 -26.98
CA SER A 54 -18.13 32.66 -27.79
C SER A 54 -16.76 33.27 -28.11
N ALA A 55 -15.70 32.70 -27.54
CA ALA A 55 -14.32 32.88 -28.01
C ALA A 55 -13.61 31.51 -28.00
N PRO A 56 -12.87 31.13 -29.05
CA PRO A 56 -12.06 29.91 -29.06
C PRO A 56 -10.73 30.23 -28.37
N GLY A 57 -10.79 30.51 -27.07
CA GLY A 57 -9.64 30.71 -26.21
C GLY A 57 -9.66 29.63 -25.16
N GLY A 58 -8.66 28.73 -25.19
CA GLY A 58 -8.54 27.66 -24.22
C GLY A 58 -8.69 28.19 -22.80
N LYS A 59 -9.59 27.58 -22.03
CA LYS A 59 -9.69 27.79 -20.59
C LYS A 59 -8.35 27.38 -20.00
N VAL A 60 -7.44 28.33 -19.83
CA VAL A 60 -6.26 28.15 -18.99
C VAL A 60 -6.79 28.06 -17.56
N ASP A 61 -6.85 26.84 -17.04
CA ASP A 61 -7.23 26.60 -15.65
C ASP A 61 -6.37 27.52 -14.76
N LEU A 62 -6.99 28.32 -13.90
CA LEU A 62 -6.27 29.17 -12.92
C LEU A 62 -5.39 28.36 -11.95
N LEU A 63 -5.53 27.02 -11.94
CA LEU A 63 -4.61 26.08 -11.28
C LEU A 63 -3.24 25.97 -11.99
N SER A 64 -3.17 26.30 -13.28
CA SER A 64 -1.96 26.25 -14.11
C SER A 64 -0.99 27.41 -13.85
N MET A 65 -1.33 28.37 -12.99
CA MET A 65 -0.40 29.43 -12.55
C MET A 65 0.52 29.00 -11.41
N LEU A 66 0.38 27.78 -10.89
CA LEU A 66 1.46 27.19 -10.09
C LEU A 66 2.69 27.02 -10.98
N SER A 67 3.88 27.26 -10.42
CA SER A 67 5.13 26.92 -11.10
C SER A 67 5.02 25.49 -11.62
N PRO A 68 5.47 25.17 -12.86
CA PRO A 68 5.41 23.80 -13.39
C PRO A 68 6.00 22.76 -12.44
N ARG A 69 6.93 23.18 -11.57
CA ARG A 69 7.47 22.38 -10.48
C ARG A 69 6.44 22.02 -9.43
N ASP A 70 5.64 22.98 -8.96
CA ASP A 70 4.67 22.79 -7.89
C ASP A 70 3.47 21.98 -8.36
N ASP A 71 3.05 22.16 -9.61
CA ASP A 71 2.04 21.31 -10.26
C ASP A 71 2.53 19.85 -10.40
N ALA A 72 3.77 19.65 -10.84
CA ALA A 72 4.37 18.32 -10.91
C ALA A 72 4.52 17.64 -9.53
N LEU A 73 4.74 18.41 -8.46
CA LEU A 73 4.77 17.89 -7.09
C LEU A 73 3.37 17.57 -6.55
N GLY A 74 2.34 18.31 -6.99
CA GLY A 74 0.93 18.07 -6.63
C GLY A 74 0.30 16.91 -7.41
N SER A 75 0.84 16.60 -8.59
CA SER A 75 0.41 15.46 -9.39
C SER A 75 0.67 14.15 -8.67
N LYS A 76 -0.37 13.31 -8.55
CA LYS A 76 -0.26 11.99 -7.93
C LYS A 76 0.60 11.11 -8.83
N LEU A 77 1.84 10.84 -8.42
CA LEU A 77 2.67 9.85 -9.10
C LEU A 77 1.98 8.48 -9.01
N THR A 78 1.67 7.87 -10.15
CA THR A 78 1.04 6.55 -10.23
C THR A 78 2.03 5.49 -10.72
N GLY A 79 1.72 4.22 -10.47
CA GLY A 79 2.54 3.09 -10.94
C GLY A 79 3.74 2.74 -10.04
N PRO A 80 4.66 1.87 -10.54
CA PRO A 80 5.75 1.31 -9.72
C PRO A 80 6.81 2.34 -9.29
N MET A 81 6.81 3.52 -9.92
CA MET A 81 7.72 4.64 -9.59
C MET A 81 7.23 5.46 -8.39
N ALA A 82 5.93 5.40 -8.06
CA ALA A 82 5.31 6.22 -7.01
C ALA A 82 5.94 6.04 -5.63
N GLY A 83 6.32 4.81 -5.29
CA GLY A 83 6.99 4.47 -4.02
C GLY A 83 8.52 4.50 -4.07
N ARG A 84 9.13 4.91 -5.20
CA ARG A 84 10.59 4.87 -5.42
C ARG A 84 11.18 6.22 -5.79
N THR A 85 10.38 7.27 -5.77
CA THR A 85 10.76 8.63 -6.15
C THR A 85 10.60 9.55 -4.96
N VAL A 86 11.56 10.45 -4.73
CA VAL A 86 11.54 11.44 -3.65
C VAL A 86 11.97 12.78 -4.20
N ALA A 87 11.17 13.83 -3.94
CA ALA A 87 11.52 15.19 -4.29
C ALA A 87 12.70 15.70 -3.45
N VAL A 88 13.65 16.37 -4.10
CA VAL A 88 14.78 17.02 -3.43
C VAL A 88 14.37 18.44 -3.05
N PHE A 89 14.38 18.73 -1.74
CA PHE A 89 14.10 20.06 -1.21
C PHE A 89 15.41 20.77 -0.86
N ASN A 90 15.48 22.08 -1.14
CA ASN A 90 16.57 22.96 -0.72
C ASN A 90 17.97 22.50 -1.16
N GLY A 91 18.08 21.83 -2.31
CA GLY A 91 19.35 21.31 -2.82
C GLY A 91 20.00 20.20 -1.98
N ASN A 92 19.35 19.74 -0.90
CA ASN A 92 19.90 18.72 -0.01
C ASN A 92 19.61 17.32 -0.55
N THR A 93 20.45 16.88 -1.48
CA THR A 93 20.37 15.56 -2.12
C THR A 93 20.65 14.43 -1.11
N MET A 94 21.57 14.64 -0.17
CA MET A 94 21.93 13.64 0.85
C MET A 94 20.72 13.21 1.69
N ARG A 95 19.95 14.17 2.18
CA ARG A 95 18.73 13.89 2.97
C ARG A 95 17.65 13.20 2.13
N ALA A 96 17.53 13.56 0.85
CA ALA A 96 16.63 12.90 -0.07
C ALA A 96 17.01 11.43 -0.29
N PHE A 97 18.31 11.11 -0.43
CA PHE A 97 18.78 9.72 -0.54
C PHE A 97 18.54 8.92 0.74
N GLN A 98 18.74 9.49 1.92
CA GLN A 98 18.42 8.83 3.19
C GLN A 98 16.93 8.49 3.30
N ARG A 99 16.07 9.44 2.91
CA ARG A 99 14.61 9.24 2.87
C ARG A 99 14.23 8.14 1.89
N LEU A 100 14.79 8.18 0.67
CA LEU A 100 14.55 7.15 -0.34
C LEU A 100 14.99 5.76 0.16
N ASN A 101 16.17 5.65 0.77
CA ASN A 101 16.66 4.40 1.33
C ASN A 101 15.75 3.86 2.45
N SER A 102 15.23 4.74 3.31
CA SER A 102 14.25 4.34 4.32
C SER A 102 12.97 3.78 3.71
N ILE A 103 12.44 4.40 2.64
CA ILE A 103 11.25 3.93 1.92
C ILE A 103 11.52 2.57 1.25
N ILE A 104 12.69 2.40 0.62
CA ILE A 104 13.08 1.13 -0.01
C ILE A 104 13.15 0.01 1.02
N ARG A 105 13.69 0.29 2.21
CA ARG A 105 13.81 -0.69 3.31
C ARG A 105 12.47 -1.02 3.95
N SER A 106 11.59 -0.03 4.17
CA SER A 106 10.27 -0.28 4.75
C SER A 106 9.39 -1.15 3.85
N ASN A 107 9.59 -1.06 2.54
CA ASN A 107 8.89 -1.86 1.54
C ASN A 107 9.62 -3.17 1.20
N GLU A 108 10.74 -3.48 1.87
CA GLU A 108 11.51 -4.73 1.70
C GLU A 108 11.96 -5.03 0.24
N ILE A 109 12.01 -4.02 -0.64
CA ILE A 109 12.23 -4.19 -2.10
C ILE A 109 13.57 -4.88 -2.39
N ALA A 110 14.62 -4.53 -1.65
CA ALA A 110 15.94 -5.11 -1.83
C ALA A 110 15.98 -6.60 -1.42
N GLU A 111 15.24 -6.95 -0.37
CA GLU A 111 15.15 -8.34 0.09
C GLU A 111 14.34 -9.18 -0.87
N GLU A 112 13.22 -8.65 -1.34
CA GLU A 112 12.35 -9.29 -2.34
C GLU A 112 13.12 -9.54 -3.64
N LYS A 113 13.86 -8.53 -4.15
CA LYS A 113 14.73 -8.69 -5.33
C LYS A 113 15.71 -9.85 -5.15
N ARG A 114 16.31 -9.98 -3.95
CA ARG A 114 17.25 -11.06 -3.64
C ARG A 114 16.54 -12.42 -3.59
N GLN A 115 15.34 -12.49 -3.02
CA GLN A 115 14.54 -13.72 -2.93
C GLN A 115 14.04 -14.18 -4.31
N GLN A 116 13.64 -13.26 -5.17
CA GLN A 116 13.16 -13.55 -6.53
C GLN A 116 14.28 -14.02 -7.48
N ARG A 117 15.56 -13.82 -7.13
CA ARG A 117 16.70 -14.18 -7.99
C ARG A 117 16.74 -15.67 -8.33
N PHE A 118 16.32 -16.53 -7.42
CA PHE A 118 16.34 -17.99 -7.60
C PHE A 118 15.02 -18.61 -7.16
N TYR A 119 14.60 -19.65 -7.88
CA TYR A 119 13.42 -20.41 -7.49
C TYR A 119 13.68 -21.18 -6.19
N LEU A 120 12.76 -21.03 -5.24
CA LEU A 120 12.74 -21.78 -3.99
C LEU A 120 11.49 -22.67 -3.96
N LYS A 121 11.67 -23.96 -3.63
CA LYS A 121 10.54 -24.88 -3.47
C LYS A 121 9.56 -24.32 -2.42
N PRO A 122 8.24 -24.42 -2.63
CA PRO A 122 7.24 -23.80 -1.76
C PRO A 122 7.29 -24.32 -0.31
N GLY A 123 7.65 -25.60 -0.10
CA GLY A 123 7.85 -26.16 1.23
C GLY A 123 8.99 -25.47 1.99
N LYS A 124 10.10 -25.20 1.30
CA LYS A 124 11.25 -24.51 1.90
C LYS A 124 10.98 -23.04 2.16
N ALA A 125 10.25 -22.37 1.26
CA ALA A 125 9.79 -21.00 1.46
C ALA A 125 8.93 -20.86 2.73
N LYS A 126 7.97 -21.78 2.94
CA LYS A 126 7.14 -21.82 4.15
C LYS A 126 7.94 -22.08 5.42
N GLU A 127 8.90 -23.01 5.37
CA GLU A 127 9.80 -23.30 6.50
C GLU A 127 10.63 -22.06 6.87
N GLN A 128 11.20 -21.37 5.88
CA GLN A 128 11.96 -20.15 6.07
C GLN A 128 11.10 -19.04 6.68
N GLN A 129 9.89 -18.83 6.17
CA GLN A 129 8.93 -17.86 6.70
C GLN A 129 8.56 -18.18 8.16
N ARG A 130 8.30 -19.45 8.49
CA ARG A 130 8.00 -19.90 9.86
C ARG A 130 9.17 -19.63 10.80
N SER A 131 10.39 -19.94 10.37
CA SER A 131 11.62 -19.69 11.14
C SER A 131 11.84 -18.19 11.38
N GLN A 132 11.62 -17.34 10.37
CA GLN A 132 11.72 -15.88 10.50
C GLN A 132 10.65 -15.32 11.45
N LYS A 133 9.40 -15.77 11.33
CA LYS A 133 8.31 -15.38 12.23
C LYS A 133 8.64 -15.71 13.68
N HIS A 134 9.09 -16.94 13.95
CA HIS A 134 9.50 -17.36 15.29
C HIS A 134 10.62 -16.48 15.85
N ARG A 135 11.66 -16.19 15.06
CA ARG A 135 12.75 -15.29 15.46
C ARG A 135 12.26 -13.88 15.79
N LYS A 136 11.33 -13.34 14.98
CA LYS A 136 10.73 -12.01 15.20
C LYS A 136 9.92 -11.98 16.50
N GLU A 137 9.10 -12.99 16.75
CA GLU A 137 8.29 -13.11 17.97
C GLU A 137 9.16 -13.29 19.21
N PHE A 138 10.18 -14.15 19.14
CA PHE A 138 11.15 -14.34 20.22
C PHE A 138 11.87 -13.04 20.56
N MET A 139 12.38 -12.32 19.57
CA MET A 139 13.05 -11.03 19.79
C MET A 139 12.11 -9.96 20.34
N LYS A 140 10.83 -9.96 19.95
CA LYS A 140 9.83 -9.06 20.52
C LYS A 140 9.61 -9.36 22.01
N GLY A 141 9.45 -10.63 22.38
CA GLY A 141 9.33 -11.05 23.78
C GLY A 141 10.57 -10.73 24.61
N PHE A 142 11.75 -10.99 24.05
CA PHE A 142 13.03 -10.66 24.71
C PHE A 142 13.18 -9.16 24.96
N LYS A 143 12.89 -8.30 23.97
CA LYS A 143 12.95 -6.84 24.16
C LYS A 143 11.99 -6.36 25.24
N SER A 144 10.76 -6.88 25.24
CA SER A 144 9.77 -6.60 26.29
C SER A 144 10.28 -6.99 27.68
N LEU A 145 10.91 -8.17 27.80
CA LEU A 145 11.50 -8.60 29.07
C LEU A 145 12.62 -7.66 29.53
N ILE A 146 13.51 -7.25 28.63
CA ILE A 146 14.58 -6.30 28.94
C ILE A 146 14.02 -4.93 29.34
N GLU A 147 12.92 -4.49 28.76
CA GLU A 147 12.23 -3.26 29.17
C GLU A 147 11.71 -3.36 30.61
N VAL A 148 11.09 -4.49 30.99
CA VAL A 148 10.66 -4.75 32.37
C VAL A 148 11.85 -4.77 33.33
N VAL A 149 12.94 -5.44 32.98
CA VAL A 149 14.16 -5.48 33.81
C VAL A 149 14.76 -4.08 33.99
N LYS A 150 14.81 -3.28 32.91
CA LYS A 150 15.26 -1.89 32.98
C LYS A 150 14.35 -1.04 33.86
N ASP A 151 13.03 -1.27 33.80
CA ASP A 151 12.06 -0.58 34.64
C ASP A 151 12.20 -0.97 36.12
N ALA A 152 12.42 -2.25 36.40
CA ALA A 152 12.68 -2.76 37.74
C ALA A 152 13.94 -2.13 38.34
N LYS A 153 15.04 -2.15 37.58
CA LYS A 153 16.30 -1.48 37.95
C LYS A 153 16.10 0.01 38.22
N ARG A 154 15.30 0.70 37.40
CA ARG A 154 15.01 2.14 37.56
C ARG A 154 14.22 2.42 38.84
N LYS A 155 13.33 1.52 39.24
CA LYS A 155 12.54 1.61 40.48
C LYS A 155 13.27 1.12 41.72
N GLY A 156 14.39 0.41 41.56
CA GLY A 156 15.21 -0.11 42.65
C GLY A 156 14.76 -1.47 43.18
N TYR A 157 14.06 -2.27 42.38
CA TYR A 157 13.78 -3.68 42.66
C TYR A 157 14.98 -4.59 42.35
#